data_AF-A0A7S2CK26-F1
#
_entry.id   AF-A0A7S2CK26-F1
#
_cell.length_a   1.000
_cell.length_b   1.000
_cell.length_c   1.000
_cell.angle_alpha   90.00
_cell.angle_beta   90.00
_cell.angle_gamma   90.00
#
_symmetry.space_group_name_H-M   'P 1'
#
loop_
_entity.id
_entity.type
_entity.pdbx_description
1 polymer ?
#
loop_
_entity_poly.entity_id
_entity_poly.type
_entity_poly.pdbx_seq_one_letter_code
_entity_poly.pdbx_strand_id
1 'polypeptide(L)'
;RAVCSISAWFRVAEHMAEHEILSRSSACLVPHGDKCVFLTSSHVVAPWKWRNYYPQDWIEHVNASNTKYSIEIRDRETGRVRLSHSLELPAVCHETLDIAMLEHQPWSDEVMAHMEPLQLASRQLEEGQDVRVMGHEIVDEPGDDIDDVREQLPRDVPGRMLRRTSGRSFIKTATVLGDGMCGGPVLDPDLQCHGVIEGIVPPSNLALGDLAGAAAFVEATELTSWLRSLR
;
A
#
# COMPACT_ATOMS: atom_id res chain seq x y z
N ARG A 1 -4.16 13.79 -7.55
CA ARG A 1 -3.83 13.11 -6.26
C ARG A 1 -3.15 11.78 -6.57
N ALA A 2 -1.98 11.48 -6.03
CA ALA A 2 -1.28 10.25 -6.43
C ALA A 2 -1.67 8.99 -5.66
N VAL A 3 -2.36 9.12 -4.53
CA VAL A 3 -2.63 8.02 -3.60
C VAL A 3 -4.12 7.69 -3.59
N CYS A 4 -4.44 6.41 -3.65
CA CYS A 4 -5.79 5.86 -3.54
C CYS A 4 -5.84 4.80 -2.44
N SER A 5 -7.07 4.43 -2.06
CA SER A 5 -7.29 3.21 -1.29
C SER A 5 -7.30 2.01 -2.26
N ILE A 6 -6.85 0.86 -1.77
CA ILE A 6 -7.06 -0.43 -2.41
C ILE A 6 -7.81 -1.37 -1.46
N SER A 7 -8.78 -2.09 -2.00
CA SER A 7 -9.40 -3.25 -1.35
C SER A 7 -9.12 -4.50 -2.18
N ALA A 8 -8.72 -5.58 -1.50
CA ALA A 8 -8.60 -6.89 -2.12
C ALA A 8 -9.68 -7.83 -1.57
N TRP A 9 -10.37 -8.46 -2.52
CA TRP A 9 -11.51 -9.33 -2.32
C TRP A 9 -11.14 -10.75 -2.68
N PHE A 10 -11.56 -11.70 -1.86
CA PHE A 10 -11.12 -13.08 -1.93
C PHE A 10 -12.30 -14.02 -1.96
N ARG A 11 -12.20 -15.08 -2.75
CA ARG A 11 -13.19 -16.16 -2.76
C ARG A 11 -12.55 -17.52 -2.95
N VAL A 12 -12.67 -18.38 -1.94
CA VAL A 12 -12.40 -19.82 -2.06
C VAL A 12 -13.74 -20.55 -2.04
N ALA A 13 -14.12 -21.16 -3.16
CA ALA A 13 -15.48 -21.71 -3.35
C ALA A 13 -15.89 -22.75 -2.29
N GLU A 14 -14.93 -23.46 -1.69
CA GLU A 14 -15.17 -24.45 -0.64
C GLU A 14 -15.43 -23.81 0.74
N HIS A 15 -15.06 -22.54 0.94
CA HIS A 15 -15.16 -21.84 2.21
C HIS A 15 -16.08 -20.61 2.18
N MET A 16 -16.30 -20.04 0.98
CA MET A 16 -16.96 -18.74 0.80
C MET A 16 -17.99 -18.81 -0.32
N ALA A 17 -19.21 -18.37 -0.02
CA ALA A 17 -20.27 -18.27 -1.03
C ALA A 17 -19.95 -17.17 -2.05
N GLU A 18 -19.49 -16.02 -1.58
CA GLU A 18 -19.23 -14.81 -2.35
C GLU A 18 -17.78 -14.32 -2.14
N HIS A 19 -17.43 -13.20 -2.77
CA HIS A 19 -16.16 -12.55 -2.48
C HIS A 19 -16.30 -11.72 -1.21
N GLU A 20 -15.33 -11.85 -0.30
CA GLU A 20 -15.25 -11.07 0.93
C GLU A 20 -13.98 -10.23 0.95
N ILE A 21 -14.03 -9.05 1.58
CA ILE A 21 -12.83 -8.23 1.78
C ILE A 21 -11.98 -8.90 2.85
N LEU A 22 -10.72 -9.17 2.52
CA LEU A 22 -9.76 -9.67 3.50
C LEU A 22 -8.74 -8.59 3.91
N SER A 23 -8.43 -7.69 2.99
CA SER A 23 -7.37 -6.71 3.19
C SER A 23 -7.71 -5.41 2.48
N ARG A 24 -7.30 -4.33 3.14
CA ARG A 24 -7.42 -2.96 2.65
C ARG A 24 -6.10 -2.25 2.90
N SER A 25 -5.70 -1.39 1.97
CA SER A 25 -4.45 -0.65 2.09
C SER A 25 -4.46 0.63 1.27
N SER A 26 -3.30 1.26 1.18
CA SER A 26 -3.02 2.37 0.29
C SER A 26 -2.31 1.88 -0.97
N ALA A 27 -2.43 2.65 -2.05
CA ALA A 27 -1.61 2.46 -3.24
C ALA A 27 -1.24 3.82 -3.84
N CYS A 28 -0.08 3.89 -4.49
CA CYS A 28 0.37 5.11 -5.16
C CYS A 28 0.60 4.91 -6.67
N LEU A 29 0.14 5.87 -7.45
CA LEU A 29 0.30 5.91 -8.90
C LEU A 29 1.71 6.39 -9.27
N VAL A 30 2.43 5.63 -10.10
CA VAL A 30 3.76 5.98 -10.60
C VAL A 30 3.87 5.74 -12.11
N PRO A 31 4.75 6.46 -12.82
CA PRO A 31 5.06 6.18 -14.22
C PRO A 31 5.76 4.82 -14.40
N HIS A 32 5.39 4.09 -15.45
CA HIS A 32 6.04 2.86 -15.90
C HIS A 32 6.07 2.79 -17.42
N GLY A 33 7.15 3.30 -18.04
CA GLY A 33 7.23 3.36 -19.50
C GLY A 33 6.37 4.48 -20.04
N ASP A 34 5.45 4.16 -20.93
CA ASP A 34 4.44 5.06 -21.51
C ASP A 34 3.10 5.04 -20.76
N LYS A 35 2.97 4.18 -19.74
CA LYS A 35 1.76 4.03 -18.91
C LYS A 35 2.03 4.41 -17.45
N CYS A 36 0.97 4.36 -16.64
CA CYS A 36 1.05 4.48 -15.19
C CYS A 36 0.58 3.19 -14.51
N VAL A 37 1.14 2.87 -13.36
CA VAL A 37 0.80 1.69 -12.57
C VAL A 37 0.63 2.06 -11.10
N PHE A 38 -0.15 1.29 -10.35
CA PHE A 38 -0.20 1.42 -8.91
C PHE A 38 0.82 0.51 -8.25
N LEU A 39 1.53 1.06 -7.26
CA LEU A 39 2.33 0.29 -6.32
C LEU A 39 1.59 0.19 -4.99
N THR A 40 1.65 -0.98 -4.37
CA THR A 40 1.11 -1.25 -3.04
C THR A 40 1.92 -2.36 -2.36
N SER A 41 1.56 -2.74 -1.13
CA SER A 41 2.17 -3.87 -0.44
C SER A 41 1.62 -5.20 -0.95
N SER A 42 2.50 -6.18 -1.15
CA SER A 42 2.10 -7.49 -1.67
C SER A 42 1.32 -8.34 -0.67
N HIS A 43 1.53 -8.17 0.64
CA HIS A 43 0.74 -8.87 1.66
C HIS A 43 -0.74 -8.54 1.59
N VAL A 44 -1.10 -7.38 1.06
CA VAL A 44 -2.49 -6.95 0.86
C VAL A 44 -3.09 -7.70 -0.32
N VAL A 45 -2.44 -7.67 -1.48
CA VAL A 45 -3.01 -8.17 -2.75
C VAL A 45 -2.71 -9.64 -3.04
N ALA A 46 -1.75 -10.24 -2.33
CA ALA A 46 -1.32 -11.63 -2.51
C ALA A 46 -1.12 -12.35 -1.16
N PRO A 47 -2.12 -12.39 -0.27
CA PRO A 47 -1.98 -12.88 1.10
C PRO A 47 -1.51 -14.34 1.22
N TRP A 48 -1.75 -15.17 0.19
CA TRP A 48 -1.24 -16.55 0.14
C TRP A 48 0.29 -16.65 0.14
N LYS A 49 0.99 -15.58 -0.26
CA LYS A 49 2.45 -15.45 -0.16
C LYS A 49 2.92 -15.04 1.23
N TRP A 50 2.01 -14.56 2.08
CA TRP A 50 2.28 -13.93 3.37
C TRP A 50 1.51 -14.61 4.50
N ARG A 51 1.51 -15.94 4.54
CA ARG A 51 0.69 -16.74 5.47
C ARG A 51 0.85 -16.35 6.94
N ASN A 52 2.02 -15.86 7.34
CA ASN A 52 2.26 -15.42 8.72
C ASN A 52 1.48 -14.14 9.11
N TYR A 53 0.96 -13.40 8.13
CA TYR A 53 0.08 -12.24 8.36
C TYR A 53 -1.39 -12.61 8.52
N TYR A 54 -1.78 -13.81 8.09
CA TYR A 54 -3.18 -14.23 7.99
C TYR A 54 -3.41 -15.49 8.82
N PRO A 55 -4.19 -15.42 9.92
CA PRO A 55 -4.42 -16.57 10.78
C PRO A 55 -5.35 -17.63 10.17
N GLN A 56 -5.94 -17.37 8.99
CA GLN A 56 -6.91 -18.26 8.37
C GLN A 56 -6.21 -19.39 7.59
N ASP A 57 -6.45 -20.63 7.99
CA ASP A 57 -5.85 -21.81 7.34
C ASP A 57 -6.22 -21.91 5.85
N TRP A 58 -7.43 -21.50 5.46
CA TRP A 58 -7.88 -21.53 4.07
C TRP A 58 -7.10 -20.59 3.14
N ILE A 59 -6.27 -19.69 3.68
CA ILE A 59 -5.44 -18.78 2.87
C ILE A 59 -4.48 -19.55 1.96
N GLU A 60 -4.14 -20.79 2.32
CA GLU A 60 -3.29 -21.66 1.49
C GLU A 60 -3.94 -22.12 0.19
N HIS A 61 -5.27 -22.05 0.11
CA HIS A 61 -6.05 -22.39 -1.08
C HIS A 61 -6.31 -21.19 -1.99
N VAL A 62 -5.98 -19.97 -1.54
CA VAL A 62 -6.11 -18.75 -2.34
C VAL A 62 -4.94 -18.64 -3.32
N ASN A 63 -5.26 -18.25 -4.55
CA ASN A 63 -4.29 -17.80 -5.53
C ASN A 63 -4.84 -16.59 -6.31
N ALA A 64 -4.09 -16.14 -7.31
CA ALA A 64 -4.45 -14.99 -8.13
C ALA A 64 -5.83 -15.06 -8.81
N SER A 65 -6.34 -16.27 -9.10
CA SER A 65 -7.68 -16.46 -9.69
C SER A 65 -8.83 -16.32 -8.68
N ASN A 66 -8.51 -16.35 -7.39
CA ASN A 66 -9.46 -16.17 -6.29
C ASN A 66 -9.57 -14.70 -5.84
N THR A 67 -8.81 -13.81 -6.47
CA THR A 67 -8.68 -12.41 -6.08
C THR A 67 -9.31 -11.45 -7.06
N LYS A 68 -9.96 -10.43 -6.50
CA LYS A 68 -10.34 -9.21 -7.21
C LYS A 68 -9.84 -8.01 -6.45
N TYR A 69 -9.59 -6.92 -7.15
CA TYR A 69 -9.14 -5.68 -6.53
C TYR A 69 -10.04 -4.53 -6.96
N SER A 70 -10.20 -3.56 -6.08
CA SER A 70 -10.73 -2.25 -6.43
C SER A 70 -9.79 -1.17 -5.92
N ILE A 71 -9.62 -0.12 -6.71
CA ILE A 71 -9.02 1.13 -6.27
C ILE A 71 -10.11 2.16 -6.04
N GLU A 72 -9.95 2.96 -4.99
CA GLU A 72 -10.94 3.96 -4.60
C GLU A 72 -10.28 5.31 -4.38
N ILE A 73 -10.80 6.32 -5.07
CA ILE A 73 -10.45 7.72 -4.83
C ILE A 73 -11.44 8.25 -3.81
N ARG A 74 -10.94 8.59 -2.62
CA ARG A 74 -11.76 9.03 -1.50
C ARG A 74 -11.67 10.54 -1.29
N ASP A 75 -12.75 11.12 -0.80
CA ASP A 75 -12.77 12.49 -0.35
C ASP A 75 -11.84 12.67 0.86
N ARG A 76 -11.10 13.79 0.89
CA ARG A 76 -10.03 13.99 1.88
C ARG A 76 -10.53 14.32 3.28
N GLU A 77 -11.68 14.96 3.36
CA GLU A 77 -12.23 15.44 4.63
C GLU A 77 -13.16 14.40 5.22
N THR A 78 -13.96 13.76 4.36
CA THR A 78 -15.03 12.86 4.78
C THR A 78 -14.72 11.37 4.62
N GLY A 79 -13.63 11.00 3.92
CA GLY A 79 -13.31 9.59 3.64
C GLY A 79 -14.25 8.89 2.63
N ARG A 80 -15.31 9.57 2.18
CA ARG A 80 -16.32 9.01 1.27
C ARG A 80 -15.71 8.65 -0.08
N VAL A 81 -16.10 7.51 -0.63
CA VAL A 81 -15.69 7.10 -1.97
C VAL A 81 -16.27 8.07 -3.00
N ARG A 82 -15.40 8.68 -3.81
CA ARG A 82 -15.78 9.53 -4.94
C ARG A 82 -15.79 8.77 -6.26
N LEU A 83 -14.83 7.86 -6.41
CA LEU A 83 -14.68 7.00 -7.57
C LEU A 83 -14.20 5.64 -7.09
N SER A 84 -14.76 4.57 -7.64
CA SER A 84 -14.31 3.19 -7.43
C SER A 84 -14.11 2.53 -8.78
N HIS A 85 -12.99 1.83 -8.95
CA HIS A 85 -12.64 1.17 -10.20
C HIS A 85 -12.13 -0.24 -9.92
N SER A 86 -12.76 -1.24 -10.53
CA SER A 86 -12.37 -2.64 -10.42
C SER A 86 -11.16 -2.94 -11.29
N LEU A 87 -10.24 -3.75 -10.78
CA LEU A 87 -9.07 -4.23 -11.51
C LEU A 87 -9.29 -5.70 -11.90
N GLU A 88 -9.19 -5.96 -13.19
CA GLU A 88 -9.36 -7.30 -13.76
C GLU A 88 -8.06 -8.12 -13.82
N LEU A 89 -6.91 -7.43 -13.80
CA LEU A 89 -5.61 -8.09 -13.92
C LEU A 89 -5.05 -8.48 -12.55
N PRO A 90 -4.42 -9.67 -12.44
CA PRO A 90 -3.68 -10.05 -11.25
C PRO A 90 -2.57 -9.06 -10.90
N ALA A 91 -2.30 -8.91 -9.60
CA ALA A 91 -1.15 -8.17 -9.13
C ALA A 91 0.17 -8.87 -9.51
N VAL A 92 1.15 -8.10 -9.97
CA VAL A 92 2.53 -8.58 -10.19
C VAL A 92 3.33 -8.29 -8.94
N CYS A 93 3.66 -9.32 -8.16
CA CYS A 93 4.44 -9.16 -6.94
C CYS A 93 5.93 -9.16 -7.22
N HIS A 94 6.68 -8.39 -6.44
CA HIS A 94 8.12 -8.56 -6.32
C HIS A 94 8.44 -9.96 -5.76
N GLU A 95 9.60 -10.53 -6.11
CA GLU A 95 9.98 -11.89 -5.71
C GLU A 95 10.29 -12.01 -4.21
N THR A 96 11.02 -11.03 -3.67
CA THR A 96 11.53 -11.04 -2.28
C THR A 96 11.00 -9.91 -1.39
N LEU A 97 10.56 -8.80 -1.97
CA LEU A 97 10.11 -7.61 -1.24
C LEU A 97 8.60 -7.60 -1.14
N ASP A 98 8.09 -6.93 -0.10
CA ASP A 98 6.66 -6.86 0.13
C ASP A 98 6.00 -5.73 -0.68
N ILE A 99 6.12 -5.84 -2.00
CA ILE A 99 5.63 -4.87 -2.96
C ILE A 99 4.95 -5.58 -4.11
N ALA A 100 3.85 -5.00 -4.58
CA ALA A 100 3.13 -5.43 -5.76
C ALA A 100 2.82 -4.24 -6.68
N MET A 101 2.76 -4.55 -7.97
CA MET A 101 2.36 -3.66 -9.04
C MET A 101 0.98 -4.11 -9.53
N LEU A 102 0.08 -3.15 -9.66
CA LEU A 102 -1.23 -3.34 -10.26
C LEU A 102 -1.26 -2.58 -11.57
N GLU A 103 -1.39 -3.35 -12.64
CA GLU A 103 -1.53 -2.82 -13.98
C GLU A 103 -3.00 -2.78 -14.38
N HIS A 104 -3.38 -1.75 -15.13
CA HIS A 104 -4.61 -1.72 -15.87
C HIS A 104 -4.35 -1.14 -17.26
N GLN A 105 -5.11 -1.61 -18.25
CA GLN A 105 -4.94 -1.25 -19.66
C GLN A 105 -6.26 -0.76 -20.24
N PRO A 106 -6.31 0.49 -20.71
CA PRO A 106 -5.76 1.72 -20.10
C PRO A 106 -6.60 2.16 -18.88
N TRP A 107 -6.02 2.98 -17.98
CA TRP A 107 -6.82 3.67 -16.96
C TRP A 107 -7.87 4.56 -17.61
N SER A 108 -9.07 4.59 -17.06
CA SER A 108 -10.11 5.48 -17.57
C SER A 108 -9.68 6.94 -17.43
N ASP A 109 -10.10 7.78 -18.38
CA ASP A 109 -9.87 9.23 -18.33
C ASP A 109 -10.38 9.82 -17.00
N GLU A 110 -11.42 9.22 -16.42
CA GLU A 110 -11.97 9.60 -15.12
C GLU A 110 -10.97 9.35 -13.97
N VAL A 111 -10.34 8.18 -13.91
CA VAL A 111 -9.29 7.89 -12.90
C VAL A 111 -8.13 8.88 -13.08
N MET A 112 -7.67 9.05 -14.32
CA MET A 112 -6.53 9.93 -14.60
C MET A 112 -6.84 11.42 -14.39
N ALA A 113 -8.10 11.86 -14.54
CA ALA A 113 -8.52 13.22 -14.22
C ALA A 113 -8.41 13.55 -12.72
N HIS A 114 -8.43 12.53 -11.86
CA HIS A 114 -8.32 12.68 -10.42
C HIS A 114 -6.91 12.41 -9.88
N MET A 115 -6.04 11.80 -10.69
CA MET A 115 -4.75 11.30 -10.25
C MET A 115 -3.56 11.92 -10.97
N GLU A 116 -2.48 12.10 -10.22
CA GLU A 116 -1.22 12.64 -10.75
C GLU A 116 -0.11 11.66 -10.34
N PRO A 117 0.62 11.06 -11.30
CA PRO A 117 1.66 10.09 -10.97
C PRO A 117 2.80 10.73 -10.19
N LEU A 118 3.29 10.04 -9.15
CA LEU A 118 4.49 10.45 -8.42
C LEU A 118 5.74 10.08 -9.20
N GLN A 119 6.68 11.02 -9.25
CA GLN A 119 8.01 10.72 -9.75
C GLN A 119 8.81 9.98 -8.67
N LEU A 120 9.33 8.81 -9.05
CA LEU A 120 10.26 8.06 -8.21
C LEU A 120 11.60 8.80 -8.15
N ALA A 121 12.06 9.08 -6.93
CA ALA A 121 13.31 9.77 -6.69
C ALA A 121 14.50 8.92 -7.18
N SER A 122 15.45 9.57 -7.82
CA SER A 122 16.72 8.95 -8.26
C SER A 122 17.81 8.98 -7.17
N ARG A 123 17.57 9.74 -6.09
CA ARG A 123 18.46 9.88 -4.95
C ARG A 123 17.87 9.19 -3.73
N GLN A 124 18.73 8.85 -2.79
CA GLN A 124 18.34 8.36 -1.47
C GLN A 124 18.08 9.52 -0.50
N LEU A 125 17.20 9.31 0.48
CA LEU A 125 17.02 10.20 1.62
C LEU A 125 18.25 10.19 2.54
N GLU A 126 18.61 11.32 3.14
CA GLU A 126 19.63 11.35 4.19
C GLU A 126 19.01 11.05 5.57
N GLU A 127 19.78 10.48 6.51
CA GLU A 127 19.28 10.30 7.88
C GLU A 127 18.92 11.65 8.50
N GLY A 128 17.78 11.71 9.18
CA GLY A 128 17.22 12.95 9.73
C GLY A 128 16.48 13.83 8.72
N GLN A 129 16.52 13.53 7.41
CA GLN A 129 15.77 14.29 6.41
C GLN A 129 14.26 14.17 6.65
N ASP A 130 13.56 15.31 6.59
CA ASP A 130 12.10 15.37 6.72
C ASP A 130 11.42 14.64 5.57
N VAL A 131 10.37 13.89 5.92
CA VAL A 131 9.52 13.16 5.00
C VAL A 131 8.06 13.26 5.41
N ARG A 132 7.19 12.79 4.52
CA ARG A 132 5.76 12.67 4.72
C ARG A 132 5.27 11.34 4.16
N VAL A 133 4.41 10.66 4.91
CA VAL A 133 3.70 9.47 4.42
C VAL A 133 2.26 9.86 4.11
N MET A 134 1.80 9.51 2.91
CA MET A 134 0.40 9.64 2.54
C MET A 134 -0.24 8.25 2.43
N GLY A 135 -1.49 8.13 2.84
CA GLY A 135 -2.18 6.84 2.81
C GLY A 135 -3.65 6.94 3.18
N HIS A 136 -4.26 5.79 3.41
CA HIS A 136 -5.63 5.62 3.86
C HIS A 136 -5.61 4.72 5.08
N GLU A 137 -5.79 5.33 6.25
CA GLU A 137 -5.85 4.62 7.51
C GLU A 137 -7.24 4.01 7.69
N ILE A 138 -7.28 2.74 8.05
CA ILE A 138 -8.49 2.02 8.43
C ILE A 138 -8.85 2.48 9.83
N VAL A 139 -10.05 3.02 9.98
CA VAL A 139 -10.62 3.37 11.28
C VAL A 139 -11.85 2.50 11.52
N ASP A 140 -11.91 1.90 12.71
CA ASP A 140 -13.10 1.19 13.15
C ASP A 140 -14.14 2.23 13.57
N GLU A 141 -15.36 2.15 13.03
CA GLU A 141 -16.48 2.88 13.63
C GLU A 141 -16.86 2.20 14.96
N PRO A 142 -17.06 2.94 16.05
CA PRO A 142 -17.66 2.41 17.26
C PRO A 142 -19.16 2.19 17.01
N GLY A 143 -19.56 1.02 16.50
CA GLY A 143 -20.97 0.63 16.41
C GLY A 143 -21.30 -0.49 15.44
N ASP A 144 -21.88 -1.56 15.99
CA ASP A 144 -22.63 -2.69 15.39
C ASP A 144 -21.95 -3.57 14.32
N ASP A 145 -21.72 -4.83 14.74
CA ASP A 145 -21.16 -6.00 14.04
C ASP A 145 -21.91 -6.46 12.76
N ILE A 146 -22.53 -5.57 11.98
CA ILE A 146 -23.48 -6.00 10.94
C ILE A 146 -22.94 -5.93 9.52
N ASP A 147 -21.94 -5.10 9.21
CA ASP A 147 -21.26 -5.16 7.90
C ASP A 147 -19.82 -4.67 8.07
N ASP A 148 -18.84 -5.30 7.43
CA ASP A 148 -17.42 -4.87 7.42
C ASP A 148 -17.26 -3.55 6.64
N VAL A 149 -17.82 -2.46 7.18
CA VAL A 149 -17.77 -1.10 6.65
C VAL A 149 -16.66 -0.32 7.37
N ARG A 150 -15.49 -0.94 7.54
CA ARG A 150 -14.34 -0.20 8.08
C ARG A 150 -14.03 0.98 7.16
N GLU A 151 -14.10 2.18 7.71
CA GLU A 151 -13.83 3.39 6.94
C GLU A 151 -12.34 3.52 6.67
N GLN A 152 -11.99 3.99 5.47
CA GLN A 152 -10.61 4.31 5.12
C GLN A 152 -10.48 5.82 4.98
N LEU A 153 -9.85 6.44 5.96
CA LEU A 153 -9.66 7.89 6.02
C LEU A 153 -8.31 8.27 5.42
N PRO A 154 -8.26 9.19 4.43
CA PRO A 154 -7.00 9.71 3.94
C PRO A 154 -6.18 10.35 5.06
N ARG A 155 -4.92 9.93 5.19
CA ARG A 155 -3.97 10.45 6.18
C ARG A 155 -2.72 10.99 5.52
N ASP A 156 -2.13 11.94 6.23
CA ASP A 156 -0.90 12.63 5.90
C ASP A 156 -0.10 12.72 7.20
N VAL A 157 0.96 11.92 7.30
CA VAL A 157 1.72 11.74 8.54
C VAL A 157 3.15 12.23 8.32
N PRO A 158 3.58 13.33 8.99
CA PRO A 158 4.95 13.79 8.91
C PRO A 158 5.90 12.80 9.60
N GLY A 159 7.14 12.77 9.15
CA GLY A 159 8.18 11.93 9.73
C GLY A 159 9.57 12.38 9.33
N ARG A 160 10.55 11.55 9.67
CA ARG A 160 11.94 11.74 9.28
C ARG A 160 12.58 10.41 8.93
N MET A 161 13.52 10.44 8.00
CA MET A 161 14.38 9.29 7.72
C MET A 161 15.15 8.90 8.99
N LEU A 162 15.04 7.65 9.40
CA LEU A 162 15.65 7.17 10.63
C LEU A 162 17.01 6.55 10.33
N ARG A 163 17.03 5.42 9.61
CA ARG A 163 18.26 4.74 9.21
C ARG A 163 18.01 3.71 8.11
N ARG A 164 19.09 3.23 7.51
CA ARG A 164 19.10 2.09 6.59
C ARG A 164 19.73 0.87 7.24
N THR A 165 19.20 -0.30 6.93
CA THR A 165 19.85 -1.59 7.19
C THR A 165 20.17 -2.27 5.86
N SER A 166 20.77 -3.46 5.90
CA SER A 166 21.23 -4.19 4.70
C SER A 166 20.13 -4.61 3.73
N GLY A 167 18.85 -4.30 3.99
CA GLY A 167 17.77 -4.57 3.03
C GLY A 167 16.51 -3.73 3.21
N ARG A 168 16.46 -2.80 4.17
CA ARG A 168 15.28 -1.98 4.43
C ARG A 168 15.67 -0.59 4.89
N SER A 169 14.85 0.37 4.51
CA SER A 169 14.94 1.74 4.98
C SER A 169 13.80 2.02 5.95
N PHE A 170 14.10 2.77 7.01
CA PHE A 170 13.16 3.05 8.09
C PHE A 170 12.95 4.54 8.25
N ILE A 171 11.71 4.94 8.48
CA ILE A 171 11.34 6.30 8.88
C ILE A 171 10.69 6.28 10.24
N LYS A 172 10.92 7.34 11.02
CA LYS A 172 10.16 7.61 12.24
C LYS A 172 9.09 8.64 11.92
N THR A 173 7.84 8.23 12.03
CA THR A 173 6.67 9.10 11.84
C THR A 173 6.26 9.76 13.15
N ALA A 174 5.57 10.90 13.08
CA ALA A 174 5.09 11.65 14.24
C ALA A 174 4.09 10.86 15.07
N THR A 175 3.31 10.00 14.42
CA THR A 175 2.47 8.97 15.03
C THR A 175 2.83 7.63 14.40
N VAL A 176 2.67 6.53 15.14
CA VAL A 176 2.74 5.19 14.54
C VAL A 176 1.67 5.12 13.45
N LEU A 177 2.04 4.64 12.26
CA LEU A 177 1.08 4.48 11.17
C LEU A 177 0.05 3.42 11.56
N GLY A 178 -1.24 3.70 11.35
CA GLY A 178 -2.31 2.73 11.57
C GLY A 178 -2.46 1.75 10.41
N ASP A 179 -3.39 0.81 10.59
CA ASP A 179 -3.72 -0.18 9.58
C ASP A 179 -4.17 0.49 8.27
N GLY A 180 -3.87 -0.15 7.14
CA GLY A 180 -4.16 0.39 5.80
C GLY A 180 -3.16 1.41 5.24
N MET A 181 -2.24 1.91 6.06
CA MET A 181 -1.20 2.86 5.60
C MET A 181 -0.10 2.22 4.74
N CYS A 182 0.04 0.89 4.79
CA CYS A 182 0.94 0.14 3.92
C CYS A 182 0.61 0.39 2.43
N GLY A 183 1.62 0.36 1.57
CA GLY A 183 1.50 0.74 0.16
C GLY A 183 1.44 2.25 -0.10
N GLY A 184 1.41 3.08 0.94
CA GLY A 184 1.52 4.54 0.84
C GLY A 184 2.94 5.00 0.47
N PRO A 185 3.11 6.12 -0.25
CA PRO A 185 4.42 6.61 -0.63
C PRO A 185 5.10 7.37 0.52
N VAL A 186 6.43 7.30 0.54
CA VAL A 186 7.30 8.17 1.34
C VAL A 186 7.73 9.35 0.47
N LEU A 187 7.30 10.55 0.83
CA LEU A 187 7.52 11.78 0.07
C LEU A 187 8.50 12.70 0.77
N ASP A 188 9.37 13.37 0.01
CA ASP A 188 10.13 14.52 0.51
C ASP A 188 9.31 15.83 0.42
N PRO A 189 9.83 16.97 0.91
CA PRO A 189 9.11 18.26 0.83
C PRO A 189 8.77 18.71 -0.59
N ASP A 190 9.48 18.21 -1.61
CA ASP A 190 9.26 18.49 -3.03
C ASP A 190 8.30 17.46 -3.69
N LEU A 191 7.64 16.63 -2.88
CA LEU A 191 6.69 15.59 -3.30
C LEU A 191 7.32 14.52 -4.22
N GLN A 192 8.64 14.34 -4.19
CA GLN A 192 9.29 13.21 -4.85
C GLN A 192 9.09 11.94 -4.01
N CYS A 193 8.76 10.84 -4.66
CA CYS A 193 8.54 9.55 -3.99
C CYS A 193 9.87 8.83 -3.79
N HIS A 194 10.30 8.71 -2.53
CA HIS A 194 11.53 8.01 -2.14
C HIS A 194 11.30 6.53 -1.85
N GLY A 195 10.06 6.07 -1.88
CA GLY A 195 9.73 4.67 -1.73
C GLY A 195 8.28 4.42 -1.29
N VAL A 196 7.97 3.17 -1.00
CA VAL A 196 6.63 2.71 -0.64
C VAL A 196 6.68 1.97 0.70
N ILE A 197 5.80 2.32 1.63
CA ILE A 197 5.67 1.64 2.92
C ILE A 197 5.32 0.18 2.70
N GLU A 198 6.11 -0.73 3.28
CA GLU A 198 5.85 -2.17 3.20
C GLU A 198 5.38 -2.75 4.53
N GLY A 199 5.67 -2.09 5.65
CA GLY A 199 5.25 -2.57 6.95
C GLY A 199 5.63 -1.63 8.08
N ILE A 200 5.13 -1.94 9.26
CA ILE A 200 5.38 -1.16 10.48
C ILE A 200 6.00 -2.11 11.50
N VAL A 201 7.11 -1.70 12.10
CA VAL A 201 7.72 -2.48 13.18
C VAL A 201 6.79 -2.42 14.40
N PRO A 202 6.37 -3.57 14.96
CA PRO A 202 5.45 -3.57 16.09
C PRO A 202 5.95 -2.68 17.24
N PRO A 203 5.14 -1.72 17.74
CA PRO A 203 5.54 -0.84 18.84
C PRO A 203 5.88 -1.60 20.13
N SER A 204 5.30 -2.80 20.30
CA SER A 204 5.57 -3.71 21.40
C SER A 204 6.95 -4.38 21.34
N ASN A 205 7.65 -4.32 20.20
CA ASN A 205 8.95 -4.95 20.03
C ASN A 205 10.09 -4.04 20.53
N LEU A 206 10.16 -3.87 21.86
CA LEU A 206 11.13 -3.01 22.53
C LEU A 206 12.60 -3.44 22.31
N ALA A 207 12.83 -4.70 21.95
CA ALA A 207 14.17 -5.21 21.65
C ALA A 207 14.82 -4.53 20.43
N LEU A 208 14.01 -3.93 19.55
CA LEU A 208 14.46 -3.20 18.37
C LEU A 208 14.74 -1.72 18.62
N GLY A 209 14.58 -1.25 19.87
CA GLY A 209 14.94 0.10 20.29
C GLY A 209 14.18 1.19 19.52
N ASP A 210 14.93 2.06 18.86
CA ASP A 210 14.41 3.20 18.08
C ASP A 210 13.58 2.80 16.86
N LEU A 211 13.71 1.55 16.39
CA LEU A 211 12.87 1.00 15.32
C LEU A 211 11.47 0.63 15.78
N ALA A 212 11.18 0.51 17.08
CA ALA A 212 9.83 0.18 17.53
C ALA A 212 8.83 1.26 17.06
N GLY A 213 7.80 0.84 16.32
CA GLY A 213 6.83 1.73 15.69
C GLY A 213 7.37 2.55 14.50
N ALA A 214 8.56 2.24 13.99
CA ALA A 214 9.06 2.83 12.74
C ALA A 214 8.40 2.16 11.55
N ALA A 215 8.20 2.92 10.47
CA ALA A 215 7.71 2.37 9.21
C ALA A 215 8.90 1.92 8.35
N ALA A 216 8.84 0.70 7.84
CA ALA A 216 9.76 0.15 6.86
C ALA A 216 9.24 0.45 5.46
N PHE A 217 10.13 0.81 4.54
CA PHE A 217 9.78 1.09 3.16
C PHE A 217 10.81 0.55 2.17
N VAL A 218 10.33 0.23 0.98
CA VAL A 218 11.17 -0.15 -0.17
C VAL A 218 11.54 1.11 -0.94
N GLU A 219 12.84 1.33 -1.16
CA GLU A 219 13.35 2.55 -1.77
C GLU A 219 13.00 2.68 -3.25
N ALA A 220 12.82 3.92 -3.71
CA ALA A 220 12.51 4.26 -5.09
C ALA A 220 13.53 3.76 -6.11
N THR A 221 14.80 3.64 -5.73
CA THR A 221 15.87 3.08 -6.57
C THR A 221 15.63 1.59 -6.86
N GLU A 222 15.22 0.83 -5.84
CA GLU A 222 14.85 -0.58 -5.95
C GLU A 222 13.57 -0.75 -6.77
N LEU A 223 12.53 0.04 -6.45
CA LEU A 223 11.27 0.06 -7.21
C LEU A 223 11.51 0.37 -8.70
N THR A 224 12.39 1.32 -9.01
CA THR A 224 12.76 1.67 -10.39
C THR A 224 13.47 0.52 -11.09
N SER A 225 14.39 -0.15 -10.40
CA SER A 225 15.11 -1.32 -10.92
C SER A 225 14.14 -2.44 -11.28
N TRP A 226 13.26 -2.79 -10.33
CA TRP A 226 12.26 -3.82 -10.50
C TRP A 226 11.24 -3.48 -11.61
N LEU A 227 10.71 -2.27 -11.63
CA LEU A 227 9.79 -1.83 -12.69
C LEU A 227 10.43 -1.91 -14.08
N ARG A 228 11.74 -1.66 -14.20
CA ARG A 228 12.45 -1.82 -15.47
C ARG A 228 12.61 -3.28 -15.88
N SER A 229 12.76 -4.22 -14.94
CA SER A 229 12.90 -5.65 -15.26
C SER A 229 11.58 -6.29 -15.71
N LEU A 230 10.44 -5.62 -15.49
CA LEU A 230 9.12 -6.06 -15.94
C LEU A 230 8.76 -5.57 -17.36
N ARG A 231 9.67 -4.89 -18.05
CA ARG A 231 9.46 -4.41 -19.43
C ARG A 231 9.82 -5.44 -20.48
#